data_AF-A0A968NJY9-F1
#
_entry.id   AF-A0A968NJY9-F1
#
_cell.length_a   1.000
_cell.length_b   1.000
_cell.length_c   1.000
_cell.angle_alpha   90.00
_cell.angle_beta   90.00
_cell.angle_gamma   90.00
#
_symmetry.space_group_name_H-M   'P 1'
#
loop_
_entity.id
_entity.type
_entity.pdbx_description
1 polymer ?
#
loop_
_entity_poly.entity_id
_entity_poly.type
_entity_poly.pdbx_seq_one_letter_code
_entity_poly.pdbx_strand_id
1 'polypeptide(L)'
;MSAANGILKVGNQTQATVTENNTGSVTITGSFADVNATLNGLVFTPNGDFNTGIATATTTITPTTITVTSKYSEDSGSVQDIDTINVTVNPINDSPVNKLPGEFSNKQAITIASDQTVVPINSPVTVSGFTGNIKNIIKNIRVTLDGLSHVKADELDILLVAPNGRAVMLMSDAGSGGLNNVTLTFADDAINGLTTTTNITSGTYRPINIGSVDSFDSSAPPGPYSYRLSDFKILTQMANGSFILLMIRFWMEDN
;
A
#
# COMPACT_ATOMS: atom_id res chain seq x y z
N MET A 1 -27.05 2.39 35.85
CA MET A 1 -25.59 2.43 35.59
C MET A 1 -25.35 3.09 34.25
N SER A 2 -24.28 3.85 34.10
CA SER A 2 -23.91 4.49 32.83
C SER A 2 -22.40 4.45 32.57
N ALA A 3 -21.99 4.42 31.30
CA ALA A 3 -20.61 4.48 30.87
C ALA A 3 -20.46 5.39 29.63
N ALA A 4 -19.47 6.29 29.63
CA ALA A 4 -19.30 7.31 28.58
C ALA A 4 -18.61 6.78 27.31
N ASN A 5 -17.80 5.72 27.41
CA ASN A 5 -16.89 5.28 26.34
C ASN A 5 -17.01 3.79 26.00
N GLY A 6 -18.21 3.25 26.15
CA GLY A 6 -18.48 1.87 25.82
C GLY A 6 -19.90 1.47 26.15
N ILE A 7 -20.20 0.21 25.90
CA ILE A 7 -21.50 -0.41 26.20
C ILE A 7 -21.38 -1.29 27.44
N LEU A 8 -22.45 -1.30 28.22
CA LEU A 8 -22.63 -2.15 29.39
C LEU A 8 -23.57 -3.29 29.01
N LYS A 9 -23.11 -4.52 29.22
CA LYS A 9 -23.92 -5.72 29.05
C LYS A 9 -23.97 -6.48 30.36
N VAL A 10 -25.16 -6.75 30.86
CA VAL A 10 -25.38 -7.66 31.98
C VAL A 10 -25.97 -8.97 31.49
N GLY A 11 -25.77 -10.04 32.26
CA GLY A 11 -26.34 -11.36 31.97
C GLY A 11 -27.88 -11.34 32.05
N ASN A 12 -28.51 -12.32 31.41
CA ASN A 12 -29.94 -12.57 31.61
C ASN A 12 -30.15 -13.28 32.95
N GLN A 13 -31.01 -12.74 33.79
CA GLN A 13 -31.45 -13.36 35.05
C GLN A 13 -32.97 -13.21 35.17
N THR A 14 -33.64 -14.30 35.54
CA THR A 14 -35.09 -14.47 35.54
C THR A 14 -35.86 -13.66 36.59
N GLN A 15 -35.17 -12.98 37.52
CA GLN A 15 -35.80 -12.37 38.70
C GLN A 15 -35.61 -10.84 38.81
N ALA A 16 -34.57 -10.25 38.21
CA ALA A 16 -34.42 -8.80 38.10
C ALA A 16 -34.94 -8.30 36.75
N THR A 17 -35.55 -7.12 36.74
CA THR A 17 -35.90 -6.42 35.49
C THR A 17 -34.70 -5.64 35.01
N VAL A 18 -34.23 -5.93 33.79
CA VAL A 18 -33.16 -5.17 33.13
C VAL A 18 -33.74 -4.40 31.95
N THR A 19 -33.48 -3.10 31.89
CA THR A 19 -33.78 -2.26 30.73
C THR A 19 -32.51 -1.62 30.18
N GLU A 20 -32.53 -1.29 28.89
CA GLU A 20 -31.40 -0.67 28.16
C GLU A 20 -30.12 -1.53 28.10
N ASN A 21 -30.23 -2.85 28.27
CA ASN A 21 -29.08 -3.76 28.17
C ASN A 21 -28.33 -3.61 26.84
N ASN A 22 -27.01 -3.78 26.87
CA ASN A 22 -26.12 -3.65 25.70
C ASN A 22 -26.08 -2.22 25.11
N THR A 23 -26.25 -1.20 25.96
CA THR A 23 -26.10 0.22 25.60
C THR A 23 -25.16 0.93 26.58
N GLY A 24 -24.93 2.24 26.42
CA GLY A 24 -24.14 3.05 27.36
C GLY A 24 -24.83 3.28 28.72
N SER A 25 -26.10 2.89 28.87
CA SER A 25 -26.89 2.99 30.10
C SER A 25 -27.61 1.66 30.36
N VAL A 26 -27.63 1.17 31.60
CA VAL A 26 -28.39 -0.04 31.98
C VAL A 26 -29.08 0.23 33.30
N THR A 27 -30.38 -0.06 33.36
CA THR A 27 -31.16 -0.01 34.60
C THR A 27 -31.51 -1.44 35.03
N ILE A 28 -31.28 -1.75 36.32
CA ILE A 28 -31.58 -3.04 36.93
C ILE A 28 -32.48 -2.77 38.14
N THR A 29 -33.64 -3.40 38.18
CA THR A 29 -34.60 -3.28 39.28
C THR A 29 -34.97 -4.66 39.80
N GLY A 30 -34.85 -4.88 41.12
CA GLY A 30 -35.16 -6.16 41.76
C GLY A 30 -34.77 -6.14 43.23
N SER A 31 -34.79 -7.31 43.88
CA SER A 31 -34.25 -7.44 45.24
C SER A 31 -32.73 -7.22 45.24
N PHE A 32 -32.15 -6.90 46.40
CA PHE A 32 -30.69 -6.76 46.53
C PHE A 32 -29.94 -8.00 46.02
N ALA A 33 -30.44 -9.20 46.31
CA ALA A 33 -29.85 -10.45 45.87
C ALA A 33 -29.90 -10.59 44.33
N ASP A 34 -31.02 -10.24 43.71
CA ASP A 34 -31.19 -10.38 42.25
C ASP A 34 -30.38 -9.33 41.48
N VAL A 35 -30.28 -8.10 42.00
CA VAL A 35 -29.42 -7.06 41.41
C VAL A 35 -27.96 -7.49 41.45
N ASN A 36 -27.47 -7.96 42.59
CA ASN A 36 -26.08 -8.44 42.71
C ASN A 36 -25.82 -9.65 41.82
N ALA A 37 -26.75 -10.60 41.74
CA ALA A 37 -26.65 -11.74 40.84
C ALA A 37 -26.59 -11.30 39.36
N THR A 38 -27.33 -10.26 38.98
CA THR A 38 -27.32 -9.67 37.63
C THR A 38 -26.00 -8.96 37.33
N LEU A 39 -25.44 -8.24 38.31
CA LEU A 39 -24.16 -7.54 38.19
C LEU A 39 -22.95 -8.48 38.07
N ASN A 40 -23.02 -9.71 38.59
CA ASN A 40 -21.94 -10.70 38.45
C ASN A 40 -21.57 -11.02 36.99
N GLY A 41 -22.49 -10.76 36.05
CA GLY A 41 -22.26 -10.93 34.60
C GLY A 41 -21.97 -9.62 33.86
N LEU A 42 -21.64 -8.53 34.56
CA LEU A 42 -21.39 -7.24 33.92
C LEU A 42 -20.13 -7.28 33.05
N VAL A 43 -20.30 -6.94 31.78
CA VAL A 43 -19.25 -6.76 30.79
C VAL A 43 -19.29 -5.33 30.29
N PHE A 44 -18.16 -4.65 30.34
CA PHE A 44 -17.95 -3.37 29.66
C PHE A 44 -17.17 -3.62 28.37
N THR A 45 -17.74 -3.20 27.24
CA THR A 45 -17.08 -3.24 25.94
C THR A 45 -16.77 -1.81 25.51
N PRO A 46 -15.49 -1.41 25.42
CA PRO A 46 -15.11 -0.08 24.95
C PRO A 46 -15.58 0.21 23.52
N ASN A 47 -15.74 1.49 23.18
CA ASN A 47 -15.90 1.91 21.78
C ASN A 47 -14.66 1.54 20.94
N GLY A 48 -14.82 1.40 19.63
CA GLY A 48 -13.69 1.21 18.71
C GLY A 48 -12.63 2.30 18.88
N ASP A 49 -11.36 1.92 18.84
CA ASP A 49 -10.17 2.78 19.02
C ASP A 49 -10.08 3.53 20.37
N PHE A 50 -11.01 3.30 21.29
CA PHE A 50 -10.96 3.90 22.62
C PHE A 50 -9.90 3.24 23.49
N ASN A 51 -9.07 4.05 24.14
CA ASN A 51 -8.12 3.63 25.17
C ASN A 51 -7.93 4.77 26.18
N THR A 52 -7.54 4.43 27.41
CA THR A 52 -7.32 5.40 28.50
C THR A 52 -5.88 5.96 28.53
N GLY A 53 -5.13 5.76 27.44
CA GLY A 53 -3.72 6.11 27.32
C GLY A 53 -2.77 5.11 27.98
N ILE A 54 -1.47 5.33 27.77
CA ILE A 54 -0.38 4.56 28.39
C ILE A 54 0.22 5.43 29.50
N ALA A 55 0.45 4.84 30.68
CA ALA A 55 1.26 5.49 31.71
C ALA A 55 2.69 5.65 31.18
N THR A 56 3.14 6.88 31.04
CA THR A 56 4.56 7.17 30.78
C THR A 56 5.15 7.87 32.00
N ALA A 57 6.47 8.08 32.02
CA ALA A 57 7.12 8.85 33.07
C ALA A 57 6.52 10.27 33.25
N THR A 58 5.82 10.80 32.25
CA THR A 58 5.23 12.15 32.23
C THR A 58 3.71 12.17 32.09
N THR A 59 3.06 11.02 31.90
CA THR A 59 1.61 10.95 31.61
C THR A 59 0.95 9.97 32.56
N THR A 60 -0.03 10.45 33.34
CA THR A 60 -0.90 9.60 34.16
C THR A 60 -2.04 9.08 33.30
N ILE A 61 -2.38 7.80 33.44
CA ILE A 61 -3.58 7.21 32.81
C ILE A 61 -4.81 7.88 33.43
N THR A 62 -5.74 8.33 32.61
CA THR A 62 -7.06 8.80 33.06
C THR A 62 -8.06 7.67 32.77
N PRO A 63 -8.49 6.89 33.78
CA PRO A 63 -9.47 5.82 33.57
C PRO A 63 -10.80 6.38 33.05
N THR A 64 -11.54 5.55 32.31
CA THR A 64 -12.98 5.82 32.11
C THR A 64 -13.76 5.27 33.30
N THR A 65 -14.92 5.83 33.59
CA THR A 65 -15.75 5.39 34.73
C THR A 65 -17.04 4.73 34.28
N ILE A 66 -17.48 3.75 35.07
CA ILE A 66 -18.87 3.30 35.12
C ILE A 66 -19.49 3.95 36.34
N THR A 67 -20.57 4.69 36.17
CA THR A 67 -21.32 5.32 37.28
C THR A 67 -22.51 4.44 37.65
N VAL A 68 -22.64 4.09 38.91
CA VAL A 68 -23.76 3.35 39.47
C VAL A 68 -24.57 4.31 40.33
N THR A 69 -25.86 4.45 40.03
CA THR A 69 -26.79 5.21 40.85
C THR A 69 -27.82 4.25 41.39
N SER A 70 -27.82 4.03 42.70
CA SER A 70 -28.82 3.21 43.37
C SER A 70 -29.94 4.08 43.94
N LYS A 71 -31.15 3.54 44.01
CA LYS A 71 -32.32 4.20 44.59
C LYS A 71 -33.09 3.19 45.41
N TYR A 72 -33.30 3.50 46.69
CA TYR A 72 -34.20 2.74 47.56
C TYR A 72 -35.56 3.45 47.59
N SER A 73 -36.66 2.73 47.30
CA SER A 73 -37.97 3.35 47.02
C SER A 73 -39.04 3.13 48.09
N GLU A 74 -38.71 2.57 49.25
CA GLU A 74 -39.72 2.32 50.29
C GLU A 74 -40.00 3.53 51.19
N ASP A 75 -39.22 4.61 51.09
CA ASP A 75 -39.44 5.84 51.86
C ASP A 75 -39.59 7.07 50.95
N SER A 76 -40.50 7.95 51.34
CA SER A 76 -41.02 9.09 50.54
C SER A 76 -39.99 10.16 50.17
N GLY A 77 -38.75 10.02 50.62
CA GLY A 77 -37.57 10.72 50.10
C GLY A 77 -36.59 9.71 49.52
N SER A 78 -36.60 9.50 48.19
CA SER A 78 -35.71 8.51 47.59
C SER A 78 -34.25 8.92 47.79
N VAL A 79 -33.54 8.23 48.69
CA VAL A 79 -32.10 8.41 48.86
C VAL A 79 -31.42 7.81 47.63
N GLN A 80 -30.58 8.61 46.98
CA GLN A 80 -29.71 8.13 45.91
C GLN A 80 -28.30 7.95 46.48
N ASP A 81 -27.68 6.84 46.12
CA ASP A 81 -26.25 6.62 46.32
C ASP A 81 -25.56 6.54 44.95
N ILE A 82 -24.38 7.16 44.85
CA ILE A 82 -23.62 7.24 43.60
C ILE A 82 -22.23 6.66 43.82
N ASP A 83 -21.96 5.54 43.16
CA ASP A 83 -20.65 4.92 43.10
C ASP A 83 -20.03 5.04 41.72
N THR A 84 -18.70 5.06 41.68
CA THR A 84 -17.94 5.05 40.42
C THR A 84 -16.92 3.93 40.41
N ILE A 85 -16.87 3.18 39.31
CA ILE A 85 -15.89 2.13 39.06
C ILE A 85 -14.94 2.61 37.98
N ASN A 86 -13.63 2.65 38.29
CA ASN A 86 -12.60 2.98 37.31
C ASN A 86 -12.31 1.77 36.40
N VAL A 87 -12.32 2.00 35.09
CA VAL A 87 -11.98 1.04 34.05
C VAL A 87 -10.80 1.55 33.24
N THR A 88 -9.76 0.72 33.14
CA THR A 88 -8.59 1.01 32.30
C THR A 88 -8.72 0.23 30.99
N VAL A 89 -8.60 0.93 29.87
CA VAL A 89 -8.60 0.32 28.54
C VAL A 89 -7.21 0.52 27.95
N ASN A 90 -6.42 -0.56 27.91
CA ASN A 90 -5.07 -0.50 27.38
C ASN A 90 -5.11 -0.33 25.86
N PRO A 91 -4.34 0.60 25.29
CA PRO A 91 -4.21 0.69 23.85
C PRO A 91 -3.55 -0.57 23.30
N ILE A 92 -4.05 -1.02 22.15
CA ILE A 92 -3.39 -2.01 21.32
C ILE A 92 -2.64 -1.25 20.25
N ASN A 93 -1.34 -1.50 20.12
CA ASN A 93 -0.56 -0.91 19.05
C ASN A 93 -0.80 -1.68 17.76
N ASP A 94 -1.54 -1.09 16.83
CA ASP A 94 -1.67 -1.63 15.48
C ASP A 94 -0.40 -1.37 14.67
N SER A 95 -0.03 -2.35 13.84
CA SER A 95 1.09 -2.18 12.93
C SER A 95 0.77 -1.09 11.90
N PRO A 96 1.72 -0.21 11.54
CA PRO A 96 1.52 0.75 10.47
C PRO A 96 1.20 0.00 9.17
N VAL A 97 0.06 0.32 8.55
CA VAL A 97 -0.33 -0.25 7.25
C VAL A 97 0.27 0.61 6.14
N ASN A 98 1.29 0.10 5.45
CA ASN A 98 1.79 0.72 4.22
C ASN A 98 1.00 0.20 3.02
N LYS A 99 0.10 1.00 2.47
CA LYS A 99 -0.57 0.70 1.20
C LYS A 99 0.35 1.13 0.05
N LEU A 100 1.25 0.24 -0.38
CA LEU A 100 1.98 0.42 -1.62
C LEU A 100 1.01 0.25 -2.80
N PRO A 101 1.10 1.07 -3.86
CA PRO A 101 0.41 0.75 -5.10
C PRO A 101 0.96 -0.59 -5.64
N GLY A 102 0.05 -1.44 -6.10
CA GLY A 102 0.36 -2.79 -6.57
C GLY A 102 1.14 -2.82 -7.88
N GLU A 103 1.36 -4.01 -8.41
CA GLU A 103 1.96 -4.19 -9.74
C GLU A 103 1.00 -3.68 -10.84
N PHE A 104 1.55 -2.95 -11.81
CA PHE A 104 0.82 -2.53 -13.00
C PHE A 104 1.41 -3.24 -14.21
N SER A 105 0.55 -3.78 -15.07
CA SER A 105 0.99 -4.51 -16.26
C SER A 105 0.11 -4.16 -17.46
N ASN A 106 0.73 -4.13 -18.64
CA ASN A 106 0.04 -4.28 -19.90
C ASN A 106 0.32 -5.70 -20.40
N LYS A 107 -0.73 -6.51 -20.55
CA LYS A 107 -0.62 -7.91 -21.02
C LYS A 107 -0.75 -8.04 -22.54
N GLN A 108 -0.93 -6.93 -23.26
CA GLN A 108 -0.94 -6.95 -24.71
C GLN A 108 0.45 -7.36 -25.21
N ALA A 109 0.48 -8.35 -26.11
CA ALA A 109 1.72 -8.78 -26.73
C ALA A 109 2.35 -7.63 -27.54
N ILE A 110 3.65 -7.47 -27.40
CA ILE A 110 4.47 -6.54 -28.19
C ILE A 110 5.13 -7.36 -29.30
N THR A 111 4.81 -7.05 -30.56
CA THR A 111 5.40 -7.71 -31.72
C THR A 111 6.45 -6.81 -32.35
N ILE A 112 7.71 -7.25 -32.32
CA ILE A 112 8.83 -6.56 -32.97
C ILE A 112 9.04 -7.23 -34.34
N ALA A 113 8.61 -6.55 -35.41
CA ALA A 113 8.76 -7.08 -36.76
C ALA A 113 10.20 -6.94 -37.25
N SER A 114 10.70 -7.96 -37.96
CA SER A 114 12.08 -8.06 -38.43
C SER A 114 12.41 -7.17 -39.65
N ASP A 115 11.51 -6.30 -40.08
CA ASP A 115 11.64 -5.48 -41.29
C ASP A 115 11.12 -4.03 -41.14
N GLN A 116 10.67 -3.63 -39.95
CA GLN A 116 10.09 -2.30 -39.77
C GLN A 116 11.18 -1.25 -39.51
N THR A 117 11.22 -0.27 -40.39
CA THR A 117 11.89 1.02 -40.19
C THR A 117 11.22 1.75 -39.03
N VAL A 118 11.90 1.84 -37.89
CA VAL A 118 11.77 2.89 -36.85
C VAL A 118 10.33 3.38 -36.55
N VAL A 119 9.37 2.47 -36.33
CA VAL A 119 8.10 2.83 -35.69
C VAL A 119 8.15 2.29 -34.26
N PRO A 120 8.25 3.16 -33.23
CA PRO A 120 8.24 2.72 -31.85
C PRO A 120 6.98 1.93 -31.53
N ILE A 121 7.16 0.78 -30.90
CA ILE A 121 6.03 0.01 -30.40
C ILE A 121 5.65 0.61 -29.05
N ASN A 122 4.47 1.21 -28.99
CA ASN A 122 3.95 1.84 -27.78
C ASN A 122 3.19 0.81 -26.94
N SER A 123 3.67 0.55 -25.73
CA SER A 123 2.96 -0.28 -24.75
C SER A 123 2.68 0.55 -23.48
N PRO A 124 1.49 1.18 -23.38
CA PRO A 124 1.14 1.99 -22.22
C PRO A 124 0.71 1.12 -21.03
N VAL A 125 1.25 1.42 -19.85
CA VAL A 125 0.84 0.89 -18.55
C VAL A 125 0.28 2.04 -17.73
N THR A 126 -0.99 1.94 -17.32
CA THR A 126 -1.61 2.96 -16.46
C THR A 126 -1.29 2.69 -15.00
N VAL A 127 -0.52 3.58 -14.39
CA VAL A 127 -0.15 3.56 -12.97
C VAL A 127 -1.11 4.44 -12.18
N SER A 128 -1.59 3.96 -11.03
CA SER A 128 -2.54 4.70 -10.18
C SER A 128 -2.34 4.39 -8.68
N GLY A 129 -3.09 5.06 -7.81
CA GLY A 129 -3.09 4.77 -6.36
C GLY A 129 -2.06 5.53 -5.53
N PHE A 130 -1.16 6.31 -6.14
CA PHE A 130 -0.34 7.27 -5.40
C PHE A 130 -1.20 8.46 -4.98
N THR A 131 -1.31 8.73 -3.68
CA THR A 131 -2.05 9.89 -3.13
C THR A 131 -1.16 10.72 -2.21
N GLY A 132 -1.45 12.02 -2.05
CA GLY A 132 -0.66 12.92 -1.21
C GLY A 132 0.68 13.36 -1.81
N ASN A 133 1.62 13.79 -0.95
CA ASN A 133 2.96 14.22 -1.38
C ASN A 133 3.82 13.00 -1.74
N ILE A 134 3.96 12.75 -3.04
CA ILE A 134 4.60 11.55 -3.58
C ILE A 134 6.14 11.59 -3.48
N LYS A 135 6.70 12.75 -3.11
CA LYS A 135 8.13 12.91 -2.88
C LYS A 135 8.58 11.91 -1.81
N ASN A 136 9.56 11.07 -2.16
CA ASN A 136 10.10 9.99 -1.33
C ASN A 136 9.16 8.81 -1.03
N ILE A 137 7.97 8.72 -1.64
CA ILE A 137 7.11 7.52 -1.54
C ILE A 137 7.64 6.40 -2.45
N ILE A 138 8.07 6.74 -3.67
CA ILE A 138 8.65 5.77 -4.59
C ILE A 138 10.05 5.38 -4.10
N LYS A 139 10.16 4.20 -3.49
CA LYS A 139 11.42 3.68 -2.94
C LYS A 139 12.19 2.83 -3.94
N ASN A 140 11.49 2.00 -4.68
CA ASN A 140 12.06 1.09 -5.66
C ASN A 140 11.19 1.07 -6.92
N ILE A 141 11.81 0.86 -8.06
CA ILE A 141 11.16 0.77 -9.37
C ILE A 141 11.79 -0.42 -10.06
N ARG A 142 10.93 -1.35 -10.47
CA ARG A 142 11.29 -2.52 -11.27
C ARG A 142 10.44 -2.50 -12.53
N VAL A 143 11.04 -2.77 -13.66
CA VAL A 143 10.33 -2.87 -14.94
C VAL A 143 10.52 -4.28 -15.46
N THR A 144 9.43 -5.02 -15.65
CA THR A 144 9.49 -6.40 -16.12
C THR A 144 8.95 -6.50 -17.54
N LEU A 145 9.77 -7.05 -18.44
CA LEU A 145 9.37 -7.49 -19.77
C LEU A 145 9.16 -9.00 -19.69
N ASP A 146 7.94 -9.46 -19.95
CA ASP A 146 7.59 -10.87 -19.86
C ASP A 146 7.50 -11.51 -21.24
N GLY A 147 8.16 -12.64 -21.42
CA GLY A 147 8.15 -13.40 -22.68
C GLY A 147 8.85 -12.72 -23.87
N LEU A 148 9.86 -11.87 -23.63
CA LEU A 148 10.60 -11.19 -24.69
C LEU A 148 11.26 -12.19 -25.64
N SER A 149 10.95 -12.06 -26.92
CA SER A 149 11.48 -12.91 -27.99
C SER A 149 11.92 -12.05 -29.16
N HIS A 150 13.13 -12.27 -29.66
CA HIS A 150 13.69 -11.56 -30.81
C HIS A 150 14.84 -12.36 -31.41
N VAL A 151 15.11 -12.22 -32.71
CA VAL A 151 16.17 -13.01 -33.37
C VAL A 151 17.58 -12.52 -33.05
N LYS A 152 17.71 -11.26 -32.64
CA LYS A 152 18.97 -10.57 -32.33
C LYS A 152 18.81 -9.58 -31.18
N ALA A 153 19.28 -9.91 -29.99
CA ALA A 153 19.08 -9.10 -28.78
C ALA A 153 19.71 -7.71 -28.89
N ASP A 154 20.86 -7.64 -29.56
CA ASP A 154 21.67 -6.45 -29.80
C ASP A 154 21.06 -5.46 -30.79
N GLU A 155 19.94 -5.79 -31.44
CA GLU A 155 19.21 -4.84 -32.28
C GLU A 155 18.07 -4.13 -31.52
N LEU A 156 17.90 -4.39 -30.22
CA LEU A 156 16.76 -3.87 -29.43
C LEU A 156 17.15 -2.68 -28.55
N ASP A 157 16.45 -1.57 -28.74
CA ASP A 157 16.47 -0.42 -27.82
C ASP A 157 15.11 -0.24 -27.15
N ILE A 158 15.12 -0.13 -25.83
CA ILE A 158 13.91 -0.12 -25.00
C ILE A 158 13.96 1.07 -24.06
N LEU A 159 13.05 2.01 -24.28
CA LEU A 159 12.91 3.24 -23.51
C LEU A 159 11.61 3.21 -22.70
N LEU A 160 11.70 3.52 -21.41
CA LEU A 160 10.53 3.76 -20.56
C LEU A 160 10.28 5.26 -20.42
N VAL A 161 9.09 5.72 -20.78
CA VAL A 161 8.68 7.13 -20.70
C VAL A 161 7.60 7.30 -19.63
N ALA A 162 7.84 8.20 -18.68
CA ALA A 162 6.88 8.59 -17.66
C ALA A 162 5.88 9.64 -18.18
N PRO A 163 4.72 9.82 -17.50
CA PRO A 163 3.69 10.78 -17.91
C PRO A 163 4.16 12.23 -18.06
N ASN A 164 5.26 12.61 -17.39
CA ASN A 164 5.85 13.94 -17.48
C ASN A 164 6.92 14.10 -18.57
N GLY A 165 7.09 13.09 -19.43
CA GLY A 165 8.09 13.06 -20.50
C GLY A 165 9.50 12.70 -20.03
N ARG A 166 9.73 12.42 -18.74
CA ARG A 166 11.00 11.87 -18.29
C ARG A 166 11.16 10.46 -18.86
N ALA A 167 12.34 10.13 -19.38
CA ALA A 167 12.58 8.85 -19.99
C ALA A 167 13.87 8.19 -19.47
N VAL A 168 13.85 6.86 -19.38
CA VAL A 168 14.97 6.03 -18.93
C VAL A 168 15.16 4.88 -19.92
N MET A 169 16.38 4.75 -20.44
CA MET A 169 16.82 3.61 -21.25
C MET A 169 16.92 2.37 -20.37
N LEU A 170 16.21 1.31 -20.75
CA LEU A 170 16.25 0.02 -20.06
C LEU A 170 17.35 -0.87 -20.64
N MET A 171 17.43 -0.98 -21.96
CA MET A 171 18.51 -1.65 -22.69
C MET A 171 18.65 -1.03 -24.07
N SER A 172 19.87 -0.97 -24.57
CA SER A 172 20.23 -0.62 -25.95
C SER A 172 21.49 -1.41 -26.31
N ASP A 173 21.57 -1.88 -27.57
CA ASP A 173 22.70 -2.60 -28.16
C ASP A 173 23.25 -3.75 -27.27
N ALA A 174 22.36 -4.38 -26.52
CA ALA A 174 22.73 -5.31 -25.45
C ALA A 174 22.48 -6.76 -25.81
N GLY A 175 23.40 -7.62 -25.38
CA GLY A 175 23.34 -9.06 -25.58
C GLY A 175 24.02 -9.51 -26.86
N SER A 176 23.87 -10.80 -27.13
CA SER A 176 24.23 -11.43 -28.39
C SER A 176 23.16 -12.47 -28.75
N GLY A 177 23.05 -12.82 -30.03
CA GLY A 177 22.17 -13.89 -30.50
C GLY A 177 20.68 -13.61 -30.23
N GLY A 178 19.84 -14.65 -30.30
CA GLY A 178 18.40 -14.52 -30.13
C GLY A 178 17.90 -14.63 -28.69
N LEU A 179 16.74 -14.03 -28.44
CA LEU A 179 15.92 -14.17 -27.24
C LEU A 179 14.73 -15.08 -27.55
N ASN A 180 14.43 -16.01 -26.66
CA ASN A 180 13.25 -16.88 -26.77
C ASN A 180 12.54 -16.94 -25.42
N ASN A 181 11.38 -16.28 -25.34
CA ASN A 181 10.51 -16.24 -24.17
C ASN A 181 11.27 -15.88 -22.88
N VAL A 182 12.11 -14.85 -22.96
CA VAL A 182 12.96 -14.39 -21.85
C VAL A 182 12.20 -13.37 -21.00
N THR A 183 12.23 -13.54 -19.68
CA THR A 183 11.66 -12.57 -18.73
C THR A 183 12.78 -11.72 -18.14
N LEU A 184 12.80 -10.43 -18.49
CA LEU A 184 13.81 -9.48 -18.02
C LEU A 184 13.19 -8.52 -16.99
N THR A 185 13.84 -8.39 -15.83
CA THR A 185 13.50 -7.37 -14.84
C THR A 185 14.61 -6.34 -14.75
N PHE A 186 14.32 -5.08 -15.03
CA PHE A 186 15.27 -3.98 -14.87
C PHE A 186 15.15 -3.35 -13.49
N ALA A 187 16.27 -3.17 -12.80
CA ALA A 187 16.34 -2.52 -11.50
C ALA A 187 17.73 -1.90 -11.24
N ASP A 188 17.76 -0.72 -10.63
CA ASP A 188 19.02 -0.05 -10.27
C ASP A 188 19.88 -0.87 -9.30
N ASP A 189 19.24 -1.69 -8.44
CA ASP A 189 19.87 -2.52 -7.43
C ASP A 189 20.24 -3.94 -7.90
N ALA A 190 20.07 -4.23 -9.20
CA ALA A 190 20.38 -5.53 -9.75
C ALA A 190 21.89 -5.83 -9.68
N ILE A 191 22.25 -7.09 -9.40
CA ILE A 191 23.64 -7.55 -9.37
C ILE A 191 24.20 -7.71 -10.79
N ASN A 192 23.41 -8.27 -11.69
CA ASN A 192 23.82 -8.54 -13.06
C ASN A 192 23.73 -7.27 -13.93
N GLY A 193 24.64 -7.16 -14.90
CA GLY A 193 24.56 -6.18 -15.98
C GLY A 193 24.46 -6.92 -17.31
N LEU A 194 23.81 -6.30 -18.30
CA LEU A 194 23.87 -6.79 -19.67
C LEU A 194 25.24 -6.43 -20.29
N THR A 195 25.68 -7.22 -21.27
CA THR A 195 26.94 -7.04 -22.01
C THR A 195 26.72 -7.31 -23.49
N THR A 196 27.69 -6.99 -24.37
CA THR A 196 27.60 -7.23 -25.82
C THR A 196 27.96 -8.65 -26.26
N THR A 197 28.53 -9.47 -25.38
CA THR A 197 29.14 -10.75 -25.81
C THR A 197 28.41 -11.99 -25.30
N THR A 198 27.34 -11.80 -24.53
CA THR A 198 26.64 -12.89 -23.86
C THR A 198 25.18 -12.93 -24.26
N ASN A 199 24.67 -14.11 -24.59
CA ASN A 199 23.23 -14.30 -24.76
C ASN A 199 22.50 -13.92 -23.47
N ILE A 200 21.45 -13.13 -23.60
CA ILE A 200 20.65 -12.68 -22.46
C ILE A 200 19.72 -13.82 -22.03
N THR A 201 19.72 -14.13 -20.74
CA THR A 201 18.81 -15.11 -20.12
C THR A 201 17.86 -14.41 -19.14
N SER A 202 16.78 -15.08 -18.75
CA SER A 202 15.80 -14.52 -17.81
C SER A 202 16.46 -14.17 -16.49
N GLY A 203 16.14 -13.00 -15.96
CA GLY A 203 16.77 -12.53 -14.73
C GLY A 203 16.57 -11.04 -14.47
N THR A 204 17.24 -10.56 -13.43
CA THR A 204 17.22 -9.14 -13.05
C THR A 204 18.55 -8.48 -13.43
N TYR A 205 18.47 -7.37 -14.17
CA TYR A 205 19.62 -6.66 -14.72
C TYR A 205 19.53 -5.15 -14.43
N ARG A 206 20.68 -4.48 -14.38
CA ARG A 206 20.72 -3.02 -14.35
C ARG A 206 20.37 -2.46 -15.73
N PRO A 207 19.66 -1.32 -15.81
CA PRO A 207 19.48 -0.63 -17.07
C PRO A 207 20.84 -0.26 -17.68
N ILE A 208 20.94 -0.28 -19.01
CA ILE A 208 22.18 0.01 -19.73
C ILE A 208 21.91 0.73 -21.05
N ASN A 209 22.89 1.53 -21.47
CA ASN A 209 23.03 2.06 -22.82
C ASN A 209 24.40 1.62 -23.35
N ILE A 210 24.45 0.82 -24.40
CA ILE A 210 25.70 0.41 -25.04
C ILE A 210 25.81 1.17 -26.37
N GLY A 211 27.03 1.56 -26.76
CA GLY A 211 27.22 2.25 -28.03
C GLY A 211 27.01 3.77 -27.93
N SER A 212 26.48 4.36 -29.01
CA SER A 212 26.32 5.81 -29.15
C SER A 212 24.98 6.30 -28.59
N VAL A 213 24.59 7.54 -28.87
CA VAL A 213 23.29 8.07 -28.43
C VAL A 213 22.23 7.60 -29.41
N ASP A 214 21.24 6.86 -28.94
CA ASP A 214 20.15 6.38 -29.80
C ASP A 214 19.16 7.49 -30.12
N SER A 215 18.81 7.58 -31.41
CA SER A 215 17.73 8.42 -31.88
C SER A 215 16.44 7.61 -31.97
N PHE A 216 15.49 7.93 -31.10
CA PHE A 216 14.10 7.52 -31.26
C PHE A 216 13.40 8.51 -32.19
N ASP A 217 12.26 8.12 -32.77
CA ASP A 217 11.47 9.03 -33.60
C ASP A 217 10.88 10.19 -32.78
N SER A 218 10.17 11.10 -33.44
CA SER A 218 9.58 12.28 -32.80
C SER A 218 8.50 11.97 -31.75
N SER A 219 8.05 10.73 -31.61
CA SER A 219 7.11 10.33 -30.57
C SER A 219 7.78 10.14 -29.20
N ALA A 220 9.09 9.91 -29.18
CA ALA A 220 9.87 9.86 -27.95
C ALA A 220 10.28 11.26 -27.49
N PRO A 221 10.42 11.49 -26.16
CA PRO A 221 11.01 12.71 -25.64
C PRO A 221 12.44 12.93 -26.19
N PRO A 222 12.91 14.16 -26.42
CA PRO A 222 14.29 14.38 -26.82
C PRO A 222 15.30 13.84 -25.79
N GLY A 223 16.32 13.15 -26.27
CA GLY A 223 17.46 12.71 -25.45
C GLY A 223 18.37 13.86 -24.99
N PRO A 224 19.44 13.56 -24.23
CA PRO A 224 19.92 12.22 -23.87
C PRO A 224 19.07 11.56 -22.79
N TYR A 225 18.99 10.23 -22.83
CA TYR A 225 18.29 9.43 -21.83
C TYR A 225 19.23 8.97 -20.72
N SER A 226 18.71 8.96 -19.50
CA SER A 226 19.36 8.29 -18.38
C SER A 226 19.15 6.78 -18.47
N TYR A 227 19.97 6.00 -17.77
CA TYR A 227 19.81 4.56 -17.55
C TYR A 227 19.74 4.25 -16.04
N ARG A 228 19.08 5.15 -15.29
CA ARG A 228 18.80 5.02 -13.85
C ARG A 228 17.31 5.14 -13.61
N LEU A 229 16.67 4.05 -13.19
CA LEU A 229 15.25 4.04 -12.85
C LEU A 229 14.94 4.97 -11.67
N SER A 230 15.91 5.20 -10.78
CA SER A 230 15.80 6.15 -9.67
C SER A 230 15.48 7.58 -10.10
N ASP A 231 15.65 7.95 -11.37
CA ASP A 231 15.24 9.26 -11.89
C ASP A 231 13.72 9.47 -11.87
N PHE A 232 12.92 8.41 -11.76
CA PHE A 232 11.48 8.53 -11.53
C PHE A 232 11.10 8.74 -10.05
N LYS A 233 12.05 8.65 -9.11
CA LYS A 233 11.76 8.91 -7.67
C LYS A 233 11.48 10.37 -7.36
N ILE A 234 11.90 11.28 -8.25
CA ILE A 234 11.64 12.72 -8.14
C ILE A 234 10.29 13.14 -8.74
N LEU A 235 9.44 12.19 -9.16
CA LEU A 235 8.09 12.49 -9.62
C LEU A 235 7.24 12.98 -8.43
N THR A 236 7.06 14.30 -8.33
CA THR A 236 6.38 14.94 -7.20
C THR A 236 4.86 14.93 -7.31
N GLN A 237 4.29 14.82 -8.52
CA GLN A 237 2.83 14.88 -8.75
C GLN A 237 2.32 14.00 -9.91
N MET A 238 3.20 13.34 -10.68
CA MET A 238 2.84 12.58 -11.89
C MET A 238 3.28 11.11 -11.82
N ALA A 239 3.30 10.53 -10.61
CA ALA A 239 3.51 9.09 -10.43
C ALA A 239 2.28 8.28 -10.89
N ASN A 240 1.09 8.89 -10.86
CA ASN A 240 -0.09 8.35 -11.54
C ASN A 240 -0.10 8.82 -13.00
N GLY A 241 -0.47 7.94 -13.92
CA GLY A 241 -0.57 8.23 -15.34
C GLY A 241 -0.07 7.10 -16.21
N SER A 242 -0.07 7.33 -17.52
CA SER A 242 0.42 6.37 -18.50
C SER A 242 1.94 6.40 -18.56
N PHE A 243 2.58 5.31 -18.14
CA PHE A 243 3.97 5.02 -18.49
C PHE A 243 3.98 4.28 -19.82
N ILE A 244 4.82 4.69 -20.75
CA ILE A 244 4.86 4.12 -22.10
C ILE A 244 6.20 3.44 -22.28
N LEU A 245 6.17 2.14 -22.57
CA LEU A 245 7.34 1.48 -23.14
C LEU A 245 7.39 1.80 -24.63
N LEU A 246 8.51 2.35 -25.08
CA LEU A 246 8.85 2.56 -26.48
C LEU A 246 9.95 1.58 -26.83
N MET A 247 9.73 0.79 -27.87
CA MET A 247 10.73 -0.16 -28.36
C MET A 247 11.02 0.16 -29.82
N ILE A 248 12.29 0.36 -30.13
CA ILE A 248 12.77 0.48 -31.51
C ILE A 248 13.76 -0.63 -31.80
N ARG A 249 13.97 -0.87 -33.09
CA ARG A 249 15.05 -1.68 -33.58
C ARG A 249 16.02 -0.76 -34.32
N PHE A 250 17.30 -0.76 -33.96
CA PHE A 250 18.31 -0.08 -34.75
C PHE A 250 18.89 -1.05 -35.79
N TRP A 251 18.90 -0.63 -37.05
CA TRP A 251 19.57 -1.33 -38.13
C TRP A 251 20.73 -0.44 -38.57
N MET A 252 21.95 -0.78 -38.18
CA MET A 252 23.11 -0.38 -38.96
C MET A 252 23.21 -1.36 -40.11
N GLU A 253 23.25 -0.85 -41.34
CA GLU A 253 23.86 -1.61 -42.44
C GLU A 253 25.29 -1.95 -42.01
N ASP A 254 25.53 -3.19 -41.59
CA ASP A 254 26.89 -3.72 -41.56
C ASP A 254 27.40 -3.70 -43.02
N ASN A 255 28.41 -2.86 -43.27
CA ASN A 255 29.26 -2.94 -44.47
C ASN A 255 30.06 -4.24 -44.49
#